data_AF-A0A1W6KJA0-F1
#
_entry.id   AF-A0A1W6KJA0-F1
#
_cell.length_a   1.000
_cell.length_b   1.000
_cell.length_c   1.000
_cell.angle_alpha   90.00
_cell.angle_beta   90.00
_cell.angle_gamma   90.00
#
_symmetry.space_group_name_H-M   'P 1'
#
loop_
_entity.id
_entity.type
_entity.pdbx_description
1 polymer ?
#
loop_
_entity_poly.entity_id
_entity_poly.type
_entity_poly.pdbx_seq_one_letter_code
_entity_poly.pdbx_strand_id
1 'polypeptide(L)'
;MTSIDMEERISIARKSLNDAMSFQASGDFENAEKAYVRVLHKDYRTTDILPLLAGVVAKRGDAETALYYWNKLLGLNPGHLVALMEKGALLRQLGRSAEAVGCYEMARGLSPENPVVRNNLAVALADSGRQPEALAEFRHVLRLQPDNINAWHQIRRISSSIVPFWHIAMMNDTRRNDAFETAIRRAIELRGADAQILDIGAGSGLLSMMAARAGATNIATCESVPVIAQAAERIIAANGYREQIDIFEKPSTGLSVGRELKARADILISEILSSDLLAEDVLKTFEDAHARLLREDAIVIPRAATAMGCLVASETLSNHAHVGEVSGFDMSQFNALAPLRLPVHGTMTEWTRLSDDFEIAAVNLTARKHAAALRKISVPVQANGTAVGVVQWMKVDLIEGVVFDNHPDDYHEGGWLQVLHTFPEPVEVRAGTALDMLVGHDRTSLLMTPIA
;
A
#
# COMPACT_ATOMS: atom_id res chain seq x y z
N MET A 1 -18.39 -49.25 -38.38
CA MET A 1 -17.51 -49.89 -37.37
C MET A 1 -18.18 -51.17 -36.91
N THR A 2 -17.54 -52.32 -37.14
CA THR A 2 -18.00 -53.64 -36.65
C THR A 2 -17.65 -53.78 -35.16
N SER A 3 -18.30 -54.67 -34.40
CA SER A 3 -17.97 -54.85 -32.97
C SER A 3 -16.54 -55.34 -32.75
N ILE A 4 -16.00 -56.10 -33.72
CA ILE A 4 -14.63 -56.62 -33.73
C ILE A 4 -13.59 -55.48 -33.80
N ASP A 5 -13.83 -54.47 -34.64
CA ASP A 5 -12.96 -53.30 -34.82
C ASP A 5 -12.93 -52.41 -33.55
N MET A 6 -14.04 -52.37 -32.80
CA MET A 6 -14.10 -51.68 -31.50
C MET A 6 -13.30 -52.41 -30.40
N GLU A 7 -13.39 -53.74 -30.33
CA GLU A 7 -12.64 -54.54 -29.34
C GLU A 7 -11.13 -54.48 -29.57
N GLU A 8 -10.69 -54.57 -30.83
CA GLU A 8 -9.27 -54.45 -31.18
C GLU A 8 -8.72 -53.06 -30.84
N ARG A 9 -9.48 -52.01 -31.16
CA ARG A 9 -9.17 -50.62 -30.81
C ARG A 9 -8.99 -50.43 -29.29
N ILE A 10 -9.88 -50.99 -28.48
CA ILE A 10 -9.82 -50.93 -27.01
C ILE A 10 -8.62 -51.72 -26.48
N SER A 11 -8.34 -52.89 -27.04
CA SER A 11 -7.19 -53.72 -26.66
C SER A 11 -5.85 -52.98 -26.87
N ILE A 12 -5.67 -52.35 -28.04
CA ILE A 12 -4.49 -51.54 -28.36
C ILE A 12 -4.35 -50.35 -27.41
N ALA A 13 -5.46 -49.68 -27.08
CA ALA A 13 -5.47 -48.56 -26.16
C ALA A 13 -5.08 -48.97 -24.73
N ARG A 14 -5.57 -50.11 -24.24
CA ARG A 14 -5.20 -50.66 -22.92
C ARG A 14 -3.72 -51.02 -22.83
N LYS A 15 -3.17 -51.65 -23.88
CA LYS A 15 -1.73 -51.94 -23.93
C LYS A 15 -0.92 -50.65 -23.89
N SER A 16 -1.28 -49.66 -24.71
CA SER A 16 -0.61 -48.36 -24.74
C SER A 16 -0.70 -47.61 -23.41
N LEU A 17 -1.82 -47.75 -22.69
CA LEU A 17 -1.99 -47.18 -21.34
C LEU A 17 -1.06 -47.84 -20.32
N ASN A 18 -0.94 -49.17 -20.33
CA ASN A 18 -0.03 -49.89 -19.45
C ASN A 18 1.43 -49.48 -19.70
N ASP A 19 1.83 -49.38 -20.97
CA ASP A 19 3.17 -48.88 -21.35
C ASP A 19 3.38 -47.45 -20.82
N ALA A 20 2.41 -46.56 -21.02
CA ALA A 20 2.48 -45.16 -20.57
C ALA A 20 2.67 -45.05 -19.05
N MET A 21 1.89 -45.82 -18.29
CA MET A 21 2.00 -45.86 -16.83
C MET A 21 3.33 -46.44 -16.37
N SER A 22 3.86 -47.45 -17.06
CA SER A 22 5.18 -48.02 -16.76
C SER A 22 6.30 -47.00 -17.00
N PHE A 23 6.28 -46.31 -18.14
CA PHE A 23 7.27 -45.27 -18.45
C PHE A 23 7.18 -44.09 -17.45
N GLN A 24 5.96 -43.69 -17.08
CA GLN A 24 5.76 -42.65 -16.08
C GLN A 24 6.32 -43.06 -14.71
N ALA A 25 6.14 -44.32 -14.30
CA ALA A 25 6.66 -44.83 -13.04
C ALA A 25 8.19 -44.89 -13.03
N SER A 26 8.83 -45.14 -14.18
CA SER A 26 10.29 -45.13 -14.32
C SER A 26 10.90 -43.74 -14.54
N GLY A 27 10.08 -42.68 -14.62
CA GLY A 27 10.54 -41.31 -14.88
C GLY A 27 10.85 -41.01 -16.35
N ASP A 28 10.55 -41.95 -17.26
CA ASP A 28 10.71 -41.77 -18.71
C ASP A 28 9.52 -40.99 -19.28
N PHE A 29 9.50 -39.69 -19.02
CA PHE A 29 8.38 -38.82 -19.39
C PHE A 29 8.21 -38.68 -20.90
N GLU A 30 9.28 -38.83 -21.69
CA GLU A 30 9.20 -38.74 -23.15
C GLU A 30 8.45 -39.93 -23.75
N ASN A 31 8.77 -41.16 -23.32
CA ASN A 31 8.07 -42.35 -23.80
C ASN A 31 6.68 -42.49 -23.19
N ALA A 32 6.48 -42.01 -21.96
CA ALA A 32 5.16 -41.91 -21.34
C ALA A 32 4.22 -41.01 -22.17
N GLU A 33 4.68 -39.81 -22.57
CA GLU A 33 3.92 -38.89 -23.41
C GLU A 33 3.52 -39.55 -24.74
N LYS A 34 4.48 -40.15 -25.46
CA LYS A 34 4.20 -40.85 -26.74
C LYS A 34 3.17 -41.96 -26.56
N ALA A 35 3.25 -42.72 -25.47
CA ALA A 35 2.31 -43.79 -25.17
C ALA A 35 0.91 -43.25 -24.82
N TYR A 36 0.79 -42.19 -24.01
CA TYR A 36 -0.50 -41.55 -23.72
C TYR A 36 -1.15 -40.93 -24.97
N VAL A 37 -0.38 -40.30 -25.86
CA VAL A 37 -0.89 -39.78 -27.14
C VAL A 37 -1.45 -40.91 -28.01
N ARG A 38 -0.80 -42.08 -28.03
CA ARG A 38 -1.34 -43.28 -28.71
C ARG A 38 -2.68 -43.74 -28.11
N VAL A 39 -2.87 -43.63 -26.80
CA VAL A 39 -4.17 -43.91 -26.15
C VAL A 39 -5.23 -42.90 -26.62
N LEU A 40 -4.89 -41.60 -26.66
CA LEU A 40 -5.80 -40.55 -27.10
C LEU A 40 -6.21 -40.68 -28.58
N HIS A 41 -5.32 -41.12 -29.48
CA HIS A 41 -5.65 -41.40 -30.88
C HIS A 41 -6.69 -42.52 -31.06
N LYS A 42 -6.96 -43.31 -30.01
CA LYS A 42 -7.99 -44.34 -29.98
C LYS A 42 -9.26 -43.87 -29.28
N ASP A 43 -9.42 -42.57 -29.00
CA ASP A 43 -10.49 -41.95 -28.20
C ASP A 43 -10.87 -42.76 -26.94
N TYR A 44 -9.90 -43.42 -26.34
CA TYR A 44 -10.11 -44.32 -25.22
C TYR A 44 -9.94 -43.56 -23.91
N ARG A 45 -11.03 -43.41 -23.15
CA ARG A 45 -11.05 -42.74 -21.84
C ARG A 45 -10.40 -41.36 -21.87
N THR A 46 -10.66 -40.59 -22.93
CA THR A 46 -10.00 -39.30 -23.20
C THR A 46 -9.96 -38.36 -21.98
N THR A 47 -11.06 -38.24 -21.24
CA THR A 47 -11.14 -37.39 -20.03
C THR A 47 -10.26 -37.88 -18.87
N ASP A 48 -9.98 -39.18 -18.79
CA ASP A 48 -9.15 -39.76 -17.73
C ASP A 48 -7.66 -39.70 -18.11
N ILE A 49 -7.35 -39.72 -19.40
CA ILE A 49 -5.98 -39.74 -19.93
C ILE A 49 -5.39 -38.34 -20.03
N LEU A 50 -6.19 -37.33 -20.41
CA LEU A 50 -5.70 -35.95 -20.56
C LEU A 50 -5.01 -35.40 -19.30
N PRO A 51 -5.51 -35.59 -18.05
CA PRO A 51 -4.80 -35.16 -16.86
C PRO A 51 -3.42 -35.81 -16.68
N LEU A 52 -3.32 -37.11 -16.96
CA LEU A 52 -2.09 -37.87 -16.82
C LEU A 52 -1.04 -37.38 -17.84
N LEU A 53 -1.47 -37.20 -19.09
CA LEU A 53 -0.62 -36.67 -20.15
C LEU A 53 -0.15 -35.25 -19.83
N ALA A 54 -1.06 -34.36 -19.42
CA ALA A 54 -0.71 -32.98 -19.06
C ALA A 54 0.31 -32.94 -17.91
N GLY A 55 0.13 -33.78 -16.88
CA GLY A 55 1.08 -33.89 -15.77
C GLY A 55 2.46 -34.42 -16.18
N VAL A 56 2.52 -35.42 -17.07
CA VAL A 56 3.79 -35.94 -17.62
C VAL A 56 4.53 -34.87 -18.40
N VAL A 57 3.81 -34.16 -19.27
CA VAL A 57 4.37 -33.10 -20.11
C VAL A 57 4.88 -31.92 -19.27
N ALA A 58 4.15 -31.55 -18.21
CA ALA A 58 4.60 -30.54 -17.26
C ALA A 58 5.90 -30.95 -16.55
N LYS A 59 6.02 -32.22 -16.12
CA LYS A 59 7.26 -32.74 -15.49
C LYS A 59 8.46 -32.80 -16.44
N ARG A 60 8.22 -32.91 -17.75
CA ARG A 60 9.26 -32.79 -18.80
C ARG A 60 9.76 -31.35 -18.98
N GLY A 61 9.08 -30.36 -18.39
CA GLY A 61 9.39 -28.94 -18.52
C GLY A 61 8.70 -28.24 -19.69
N ASP A 62 7.82 -28.93 -20.43
CA ASP A 62 7.09 -28.39 -21.58
C ASP A 62 5.74 -27.80 -21.13
N ALA A 63 5.82 -26.66 -20.43
CA ALA A 63 4.66 -26.06 -19.79
C ALA A 63 3.55 -25.66 -20.77
N GLU A 64 3.89 -25.15 -21.96
CA GLU A 64 2.90 -24.73 -22.96
C GLU A 64 2.13 -25.94 -23.53
N THR A 65 2.81 -27.06 -23.78
CA THR A 65 2.13 -28.29 -24.23
C THR A 65 1.25 -28.87 -23.12
N ALA A 66 1.67 -28.77 -21.85
CA ALA A 66 0.83 -29.17 -20.72
C ALA A 66 -0.43 -28.29 -20.62
N LEU A 67 -0.31 -26.97 -20.80
CA LEU A 67 -1.45 -26.05 -20.86
C LEU A 67 -2.41 -26.40 -22.00
N TYR A 68 -1.90 -26.80 -23.17
CA TYR A 68 -2.73 -27.29 -24.27
C TYR A 68 -3.58 -28.49 -23.85
N TYR A 69 -3.00 -29.49 -23.19
CA TYR A 69 -3.76 -30.67 -22.73
C TYR A 69 -4.76 -30.33 -21.62
N TRP A 70 -4.41 -29.43 -20.70
CA TRP A 70 -5.36 -28.91 -19.72
C TRP A 70 -6.53 -28.17 -20.37
N ASN A 71 -6.28 -27.32 -21.36
CA ASN A 71 -7.32 -26.64 -22.12
C ASN A 71 -8.22 -27.63 -22.88
N LYS A 72 -7.64 -28.66 -23.49
CA LYS A 72 -8.41 -29.72 -24.16
C LYS A 72 -9.34 -30.44 -23.20
N LEU A 73 -8.87 -30.75 -21.98
CA LEU A 73 -9.71 -31.35 -20.94
C LEU A 73 -10.82 -30.40 -20.48
N LEU A 74 -10.49 -29.13 -20.23
CA LEU A 74 -11.47 -28.13 -19.81
C LEU A 74 -12.50 -27.80 -20.91
N GLY A 75 -12.15 -27.98 -22.18
CA GLY A 75 -13.10 -27.90 -23.29
C GLY A 75 -14.11 -29.05 -23.31
N LEU A 76 -13.74 -30.23 -22.80
CA LEU A 76 -14.64 -31.38 -22.67
C LEU A 76 -15.43 -31.36 -21.36
N ASN A 77 -14.80 -30.92 -20.27
CA ASN A 77 -15.39 -30.79 -18.96
C ASN A 77 -14.92 -29.49 -18.28
N PRO A 78 -15.66 -28.38 -18.46
CA PRO A 78 -15.30 -27.10 -17.86
C PRO A 78 -15.28 -27.11 -16.32
N GLY A 79 -16.00 -28.05 -15.70
CA GLY A 79 -16.10 -28.22 -14.25
C GLY A 79 -15.05 -29.15 -13.65
N HIS A 80 -13.99 -29.52 -14.39
CA HIS A 80 -12.99 -30.45 -13.89
C HIS A 80 -12.04 -29.78 -12.89
N LEU A 81 -12.36 -29.88 -11.59
CA LEU A 81 -11.65 -29.17 -10.50
C LEU A 81 -10.13 -29.34 -10.53
N VAL A 82 -9.62 -30.57 -10.65
CA VAL A 82 -8.17 -30.83 -10.70
C VAL A 82 -7.51 -30.14 -11.89
N ALA A 83 -8.19 -30.06 -13.04
CA ALA A 83 -7.62 -29.45 -14.24
C ALA A 83 -7.53 -27.93 -14.09
N LEU A 84 -8.54 -27.31 -13.47
CA LEU A 84 -8.51 -25.89 -13.10
C LEU A 84 -7.38 -25.60 -12.11
N MET A 85 -7.20 -26.45 -11.08
CA MET A 85 -6.15 -26.28 -10.08
C MET A 85 -4.75 -26.43 -10.67
N GLU A 86 -4.50 -27.50 -11.44
CA GLU A 86 -3.19 -27.77 -12.04
C GLU A 86 -2.84 -26.76 -13.14
N LYS A 87 -3.81 -26.36 -13.98
CA LYS A 87 -3.63 -25.29 -14.95
C LYS A 87 -3.30 -23.97 -14.26
N GLY A 88 -4.02 -23.62 -13.20
CA GLY A 88 -3.75 -22.42 -12.41
C GLY A 88 -2.35 -22.45 -11.77
N ALA A 89 -1.90 -23.60 -11.30
CA ALA A 89 -0.56 -23.76 -10.71
C ALA A 89 0.53 -23.54 -11.76
N LEU A 90 0.37 -24.16 -12.93
CA LEU A 90 1.30 -24.02 -14.04
C LEU A 90 1.36 -22.58 -14.59
N LEU A 91 0.21 -21.91 -14.72
CA LEU A 91 0.15 -20.51 -15.14
C LEU A 91 0.89 -19.60 -14.15
N ARG A 92 0.76 -19.81 -12.83
CA ARG A 92 1.53 -19.06 -11.83
C ARG A 92 3.04 -19.29 -11.96
N GLN A 93 3.48 -20.53 -12.20
CA GLN A 93 4.89 -20.85 -12.39
C GLN A 93 5.48 -20.12 -13.61
N LEU A 94 4.67 -19.88 -14.65
CA LEU A 94 5.05 -19.11 -15.83
C LEU A 94 4.95 -17.58 -15.64
N GLY A 95 4.62 -17.09 -14.45
CA GLY A 95 4.38 -15.67 -14.19
C GLY A 95 3.05 -15.14 -14.76
N ARG A 96 2.19 -16.01 -15.29
CA ARG A 96 0.86 -15.68 -15.86
C ARG A 96 -0.21 -15.66 -14.77
N SER A 97 0.06 -14.93 -13.68
CA SER A 97 -0.76 -14.93 -12.46
C SER A 97 -2.19 -14.45 -12.68
N ALA A 98 -2.40 -13.47 -13.57
CA ALA A 98 -3.74 -12.97 -13.90
C ALA A 98 -4.64 -14.06 -14.53
N GLU A 99 -4.10 -14.90 -15.42
CA GLU A 99 -4.85 -16.02 -16.01
C GLU A 99 -5.09 -17.14 -14.99
N ALA A 100 -4.13 -17.35 -14.08
CA ALA A 100 -4.28 -18.33 -13.00
C ALA A 100 -5.44 -17.97 -12.06
N VAL A 101 -5.64 -16.68 -11.77
CA VAL A 101 -6.77 -16.20 -10.97
C VAL A 101 -8.10 -16.69 -11.56
N GLY A 102 -8.30 -16.57 -12.87
CA GLY A 102 -9.53 -17.05 -13.52
C GLY A 102 -9.76 -18.56 -13.34
N CYS A 103 -8.70 -19.37 -13.42
CA CYS A 103 -8.79 -20.81 -13.17
C CYS A 103 -9.20 -21.11 -11.73
N TYR A 104 -8.61 -20.41 -10.75
CA TYR A 104 -8.91 -20.61 -9.35
C TYR A 104 -10.25 -20.02 -8.92
N GLU A 105 -10.73 -18.95 -9.55
CA GLU A 105 -12.09 -18.43 -9.34
C GLU A 105 -13.15 -19.44 -9.79
N MET A 106 -12.97 -20.08 -10.96
CA MET A 106 -13.82 -21.18 -11.39
C MET A 106 -13.77 -22.35 -10.41
N ALA A 107 -12.56 -22.74 -9.96
CA ALA A 107 -12.38 -23.79 -8.97
C ALA A 107 -13.09 -23.47 -7.64
N ARG A 108 -13.02 -22.21 -7.19
CA ARG A 108 -13.72 -21.73 -5.98
C ARG A 108 -15.24 -21.79 -6.16
N GLY A 109 -15.76 -21.49 -7.35
CA GLY A 109 -17.18 -21.66 -7.66
C GLY A 109 -17.66 -23.11 -7.55
N LEU A 110 -16.81 -24.07 -7.90
CA LEU A 110 -17.10 -25.51 -7.79
C LEU A 110 -16.91 -26.05 -6.37
N SER A 111 -16.01 -25.47 -5.59
CA SER A 111 -15.65 -25.94 -4.24
C SER A 111 -15.43 -24.75 -3.29
N PRO A 112 -16.50 -24.07 -2.87
CA PRO A 112 -16.41 -22.79 -2.15
C PRO A 112 -15.79 -22.93 -0.75
N GLU A 113 -15.88 -24.08 -0.09
CA GLU A 113 -15.34 -24.30 1.25
C GLU A 113 -14.02 -25.10 1.22
N ASN A 114 -13.34 -25.16 0.08
CA ASN A 114 -12.06 -25.85 -0.04
C ASN A 114 -10.89 -24.88 0.29
N PRO A 115 -10.19 -25.08 1.42
CA PRO A 115 -9.12 -24.18 1.83
C PRO A 115 -7.92 -24.20 0.88
N VAL A 116 -7.66 -25.31 0.17
CA VAL A 116 -6.55 -25.41 -0.80
C VAL A 116 -6.83 -24.54 -2.02
N VAL A 117 -8.06 -24.60 -2.55
CA VAL A 117 -8.49 -23.77 -3.68
C VAL A 117 -8.40 -22.28 -3.33
N ARG A 118 -8.92 -21.90 -2.17
CA ARG A 118 -8.87 -20.51 -1.70
C ARG A 118 -7.46 -20.02 -1.43
N ASN A 119 -6.61 -20.84 -0.83
CA ASN A 119 -5.20 -20.51 -0.64
C ASN A 119 -4.51 -20.26 -1.99
N ASN A 120 -4.72 -21.13 -2.97
CA ASN A 120 -4.12 -20.97 -4.29
C ASN A 120 -4.64 -19.72 -5.02
N LEU A 121 -5.94 -19.42 -4.91
CA LEU A 121 -6.52 -18.17 -5.39
C LEU A 121 -5.88 -16.95 -4.71
N ALA A 122 -5.77 -16.96 -3.38
CA ALA A 122 -5.20 -15.87 -2.60
C ALA A 122 -3.76 -15.57 -3.01
N VAL A 123 -2.95 -16.62 -3.21
CA VAL A 123 -1.57 -16.46 -3.68
C VAL A 123 -1.55 -15.93 -5.12
N ALA A 124 -2.39 -16.43 -6.03
CA ALA A 124 -2.49 -15.93 -7.40
C ALA A 124 -2.86 -14.44 -7.45
N LEU A 125 -3.82 -14.03 -6.61
CA LEU A 125 -4.24 -12.64 -6.45
C LEU A 125 -3.08 -11.77 -5.96
N ALA A 126 -2.35 -12.22 -4.94
CA ALA A 126 -1.18 -11.50 -4.43
C ALA A 126 -0.09 -11.33 -5.48
N ASP A 127 0.23 -12.39 -6.24
CA ASP A 127 1.23 -12.36 -7.32
C ASP A 127 0.80 -11.45 -8.48
N SER A 128 -0.51 -11.26 -8.68
CA SER A 128 -1.08 -10.33 -9.68
C SER A 128 -1.23 -8.89 -9.20
N GLY A 129 -0.77 -8.56 -7.98
CA GLY A 129 -0.91 -7.24 -7.37
C GLY A 129 -2.29 -6.92 -6.77
N ARG A 130 -3.25 -7.86 -6.82
CA ARG A 130 -4.61 -7.75 -6.27
C ARG A 130 -4.62 -8.05 -4.76
N GLN A 131 -3.83 -7.28 -4.01
CA GLN A 131 -3.57 -7.52 -2.57
C GLN A 131 -4.83 -7.50 -1.68
N PRO A 132 -5.79 -6.56 -1.82
CA PRO A 132 -6.99 -6.55 -0.96
C PRO A 132 -7.83 -7.83 -1.10
N GLU A 133 -7.96 -8.34 -2.33
CA GLU A 133 -8.71 -9.56 -2.63
C GLU A 133 -7.97 -10.80 -2.11
N ALA A 134 -6.64 -10.82 -2.24
CA ALA A 134 -5.81 -11.87 -1.64
C ALA A 134 -6.01 -11.97 -0.12
N LEU A 135 -6.02 -10.83 0.58
CA LEU A 135 -6.26 -10.79 2.03
C LEU A 135 -7.63 -11.33 2.41
N ALA A 136 -8.68 -11.03 1.64
CA ALA A 136 -10.02 -11.56 1.87
C ALA A 136 -10.05 -13.09 1.76
N GLU A 137 -9.39 -13.66 0.74
CA GLU A 137 -9.31 -15.10 0.57
C GLU A 137 -8.45 -15.78 1.65
N PHE A 138 -7.29 -15.22 2.03
CA PHE A 138 -6.50 -15.76 3.15
C PHE A 138 -7.26 -15.71 4.48
N ARG A 139 -8.02 -14.65 4.75
CA ARG A 139 -8.88 -14.59 5.95
C ARG A 139 -9.96 -15.66 5.91
N HIS A 140 -10.50 -15.97 4.73
CA HIS A 140 -11.43 -17.08 4.59
C HIS A 140 -10.74 -18.43 4.86
N VAL A 141 -9.51 -18.65 4.35
CA VAL A 141 -8.71 -19.84 4.69
C VAL A 141 -8.54 -19.97 6.21
N LEU A 142 -8.26 -18.88 6.93
CA LEU A 142 -8.14 -18.87 8.39
C LEU A 142 -9.45 -19.15 9.13
N ARG A 143 -10.62 -18.83 8.55
CA ARG A 143 -11.90 -19.25 9.12
C ARG A 143 -12.10 -20.76 9.04
N LEU A 144 -11.67 -21.37 7.94
CA LEU A 144 -11.76 -22.82 7.72
C LEU A 144 -10.67 -23.60 8.47
N GLN A 145 -9.48 -22.98 8.58
CA GLN A 145 -8.29 -23.56 9.18
C GLN A 145 -7.58 -22.50 10.04
N PRO A 146 -8.03 -22.27 11.29
CA PRO A 146 -7.48 -21.24 12.18
C PRO A 146 -5.97 -21.33 12.40
N ASP A 147 -5.44 -22.56 12.40
CA ASP A 147 -4.02 -22.86 12.64
C ASP A 147 -3.17 -22.87 11.35
N ASN A 148 -3.71 -22.39 10.21
CA ASN A 148 -2.96 -22.35 8.95
C ASN A 148 -1.87 -21.26 9.00
N ILE A 149 -0.65 -21.67 9.36
CA ILE A 149 0.53 -20.79 9.51
C ILE A 149 0.86 -20.06 8.20
N ASN A 150 0.72 -20.72 7.04
CA ASN A 150 1.03 -20.10 5.74
C ASN A 150 0.08 -18.94 5.44
N ALA A 151 -1.22 -19.13 5.64
CA ALA A 151 -2.21 -18.07 5.43
C ALA A 151 -1.99 -16.91 6.42
N TRP A 152 -1.69 -17.20 7.69
CA TRP A 152 -1.28 -16.19 8.69
C TRP A 152 -0.06 -15.38 8.25
N HIS A 153 1.00 -16.06 7.82
CA HIS A 153 2.23 -15.42 7.34
C HIS A 153 1.97 -14.52 6.13
N GLN A 154 1.17 -14.99 5.17
CA GLN A 154 0.83 -14.22 3.97
C GLN A 154 -0.01 -12.99 4.30
N ILE A 155 -0.98 -13.09 5.20
CA ILE A 155 -1.73 -11.92 5.67
C ILE A 155 -0.79 -10.90 6.31
N ARG A 156 0.13 -11.34 7.19
CA ARG A 156 1.06 -10.44 7.86
C ARG A 156 1.95 -9.72 6.84
N ARG A 157 2.55 -10.46 5.89
CA ARG A 157 3.42 -9.93 4.84
C ARG A 157 2.72 -8.92 3.94
N ILE A 158 1.51 -9.24 3.48
CA ILE A 158 0.73 -8.34 2.61
C ILE A 158 0.24 -7.12 3.41
N SER A 159 -0.21 -7.31 4.65
CA SER A 159 -0.65 -6.20 5.50
C SER A 159 0.50 -5.24 5.81
N SER A 160 1.72 -5.75 6.06
CA SER A 160 2.90 -4.93 6.31
C SER A 160 3.42 -4.19 5.06
N SER A 161 3.04 -4.61 3.85
CA SER A 161 3.33 -3.82 2.64
C SER A 161 2.29 -2.76 2.34
N ILE A 162 1.08 -2.88 2.92
CA ILE A 162 -0.01 -1.91 2.73
C ILE A 162 0.06 -0.82 3.80
N VAL A 163 0.31 -1.20 5.06
CA VAL A 163 0.38 -0.27 6.19
C VAL A 163 1.83 0.17 6.38
N PRO A 164 2.15 1.45 6.20
CA PRO A 164 3.51 1.95 6.42
C PRO A 164 3.99 1.71 7.84
N PHE A 165 5.31 1.57 8.01
CA PHE A 165 5.92 1.25 9.31
C PHE A 165 5.60 2.27 10.41
N TRP A 166 5.35 3.53 10.04
CA TRP A 166 5.06 4.61 10.98
C TRP A 166 3.62 4.60 11.52
N HIS A 167 2.67 3.90 10.91
CA HIS A 167 1.24 4.01 11.24
C HIS A 167 0.93 3.55 12.67
N ILE A 168 1.66 2.56 13.19
CA ILE A 168 1.52 2.13 14.59
C ILE A 168 2.16 3.13 15.55
N ALA A 169 3.35 3.62 15.24
CA ALA A 169 4.05 4.62 16.06
C ALA A 169 3.24 5.92 16.17
N MET A 170 2.61 6.34 15.07
CA MET A 170 1.72 7.51 15.03
C MET A 170 0.54 7.38 15.99
N MET A 171 -0.08 6.20 16.08
CA MET A 171 -1.16 5.97 17.05
C MET A 171 -0.69 6.01 18.51
N ASN A 172 0.58 5.70 18.77
CA ASN A 172 1.17 5.80 20.10
C ASN A 172 1.68 7.22 20.44
N ASP A 173 1.68 8.15 19.47
CA ASP A 173 2.09 9.53 19.70
C ASP A 173 1.02 10.30 20.49
N THR A 174 1.24 10.37 21.80
CA THR A 174 0.32 11.03 22.72
C THR A 174 0.30 12.55 22.51
N ARG A 175 1.44 13.19 22.19
CA ARG A 175 1.50 14.65 21.95
C ARG A 175 0.64 15.03 20.74
N ARG A 176 0.76 14.28 19.65
CA ARG A 176 -0.08 14.47 18.44
C ARG A 176 -1.54 14.20 18.75
N ASN A 177 -1.84 13.06 19.39
CA ASN A 177 -3.22 12.68 19.70
C ASN A 177 -3.93 13.69 20.60
N ASP A 178 -3.26 14.19 21.64
CA ASP A 178 -3.81 15.20 22.56
C ASP A 178 -4.06 16.54 21.86
N ALA A 179 -3.18 16.93 20.94
CA ALA A 179 -3.35 18.16 20.14
C ALA A 179 -4.57 18.05 19.22
N PHE A 180 -4.73 16.93 18.49
CA PHE A 180 -5.90 16.68 17.66
C PHE A 180 -7.18 16.59 18.49
N GLU A 181 -7.17 15.89 19.62
CA GLU A 181 -8.34 15.80 20.50
C GLU A 181 -8.75 17.19 21.03
N THR A 182 -7.80 18.01 21.45
CA THR A 182 -8.05 19.38 21.89
C THR A 182 -8.70 20.20 20.78
N ALA A 183 -8.18 20.10 19.55
CA ALA A 183 -8.72 20.80 18.39
C ALA A 183 -10.15 20.33 18.03
N ILE A 184 -10.39 19.02 18.03
CA ILE A 184 -11.69 18.42 17.74
C ILE A 184 -12.74 18.85 18.77
N ARG A 185 -12.40 18.78 20.07
CA ARG A 185 -13.29 19.26 21.14
C ARG A 185 -13.64 20.73 20.96
N ARG A 186 -12.64 21.55 20.64
CA ARG A 186 -12.85 22.98 20.41
C ARG A 186 -13.75 23.25 19.21
N ALA A 187 -13.59 22.52 18.11
CA ALA A 187 -14.46 22.66 16.94
C ALA A 187 -15.92 22.28 17.26
N ILE A 188 -16.13 21.21 18.02
CA ILE A 188 -17.46 20.77 18.46
C ILE A 188 -18.09 21.80 19.41
N GLU A 189 -17.33 22.39 20.33
CA GLU A 189 -17.82 23.49 21.18
C GLU A 189 -18.28 24.71 20.35
N LEU A 190 -17.61 24.99 19.23
CA LEU A 190 -17.91 26.13 18.36
C LEU A 190 -19.07 25.89 17.38
N ARG A 191 -19.36 24.64 17.01
CA ARG A 191 -20.39 24.30 16.01
C ARG A 191 -21.61 23.58 16.59
N GLY A 192 -21.47 22.94 17.75
CA GLY A 192 -22.51 22.11 18.37
C GLY A 192 -22.30 20.62 18.14
N ALA A 193 -22.92 19.82 19.01
CA ALA A 193 -22.87 18.35 18.98
C ALA A 193 -23.62 17.72 17.79
N ASP A 194 -24.51 18.47 17.16
CA ASP A 194 -25.32 18.09 15.99
C ASP A 194 -24.67 18.48 14.66
N ALA A 195 -23.54 19.20 14.69
CA ALA A 195 -22.76 19.54 13.52
C ALA A 195 -22.41 18.30 12.67
N GLN A 196 -22.51 18.42 11.35
CA GLN A 196 -22.06 17.36 10.44
C GLN A 196 -20.53 17.37 10.39
N ILE A 197 -19.92 16.29 10.87
CA ILE A 197 -18.47 16.06 10.82
C ILE A 197 -18.15 15.17 9.62
N LEU A 198 -17.10 15.54 8.89
CA LEU A 198 -16.44 14.70 7.90
C LEU A 198 -15.00 14.45 8.34
N ASP A 199 -14.61 13.18 8.47
CA ASP A 199 -13.25 12.73 8.74
C ASP A 199 -12.67 12.05 7.48
N ILE A 200 -11.64 12.64 6.87
CA ILE A 200 -11.00 12.11 5.66
C ILE A 200 -9.65 11.48 6.01
N GLY A 201 -9.51 10.19 5.70
CA GLY A 201 -8.33 9.40 6.03
C GLY A 201 -8.50 8.78 7.41
N ALA A 202 -9.54 7.96 7.59
CA ALA A 202 -9.93 7.43 8.90
C ALA A 202 -8.77 6.71 9.59
N GLY A 203 -7.90 6.02 8.84
CA GLY A 203 -6.83 5.20 9.40
C GLY A 203 -7.39 4.14 10.35
N SER A 204 -7.19 4.30 11.65
CA SER A 204 -7.76 3.41 12.69
C SER A 204 -9.15 3.82 13.18
N GLY A 205 -9.67 4.98 12.75
CA GLY A 205 -10.89 5.61 13.25
C GLY A 205 -10.70 6.44 14.51
N LEU A 206 -9.46 6.67 14.94
CA LEU A 206 -9.15 7.34 16.22
C LEU A 206 -9.74 8.75 16.32
N LEU A 207 -9.58 9.58 15.28
CA LEU A 207 -10.07 10.97 15.30
C LEU A 207 -11.60 11.05 15.32
N SER A 208 -12.26 10.19 14.54
CA SER A 208 -13.72 10.03 14.60
C SER A 208 -14.20 9.60 15.99
N MET A 209 -13.50 8.68 16.67
CA MET A 209 -13.84 8.29 18.04
C MET A 209 -13.60 9.42 19.06
N MET A 210 -12.58 10.27 18.87
CA MET A 210 -12.40 11.47 19.69
C MET A 210 -13.57 12.44 19.52
N ALA A 211 -14.05 12.64 18.30
CA ALA A 211 -15.23 13.47 18.03
C ALA A 211 -16.50 12.91 18.68
N ALA A 212 -16.73 11.59 18.56
CA ALA A 212 -17.85 10.91 19.20
C ALA A 212 -17.79 11.02 20.73
N ARG A 213 -16.61 10.81 21.32
CA ARG A 213 -16.37 10.99 22.77
C ARG A 213 -16.63 12.42 23.24
N ALA A 214 -16.35 13.41 22.39
CA ALA A 214 -16.64 14.82 22.65
C ALA A 214 -18.13 15.18 22.49
N GLY A 215 -18.97 14.21 22.12
CA GLY A 215 -20.43 14.35 22.06
C GLY A 215 -20.99 14.58 20.66
N ALA A 216 -20.16 14.55 19.61
CA ALA A 216 -20.67 14.67 18.24
C ALA A 216 -21.54 13.47 17.84
N THR A 217 -22.63 13.75 17.12
CA THR A 217 -23.67 12.76 16.79
C THR A 217 -23.80 12.47 15.30
N ASN A 218 -23.21 13.29 14.43
CA ASN A 218 -23.29 13.18 12.98
C ASN A 218 -21.89 13.07 12.37
N ILE A 219 -21.27 11.88 12.48
CA ILE A 219 -19.88 11.66 12.06
C ILE A 219 -19.84 10.73 10.85
N ALA A 220 -19.37 11.24 9.72
CA ALA A 220 -19.05 10.46 8.54
C ALA A 220 -17.52 10.39 8.40
N THR A 221 -16.96 9.20 8.24
CA THR A 221 -15.53 8.99 8.02
C THR A 221 -15.28 8.11 6.80
N CYS A 222 -14.17 8.30 6.10
CA CYS A 222 -13.82 7.50 4.95
C CYS A 222 -12.36 7.04 4.95
N GLU A 223 -12.15 5.82 4.47
CA GLU A 223 -10.83 5.24 4.26
C GLU A 223 -10.78 4.61 2.86
N SER A 224 -9.76 4.99 2.10
CA SER A 224 -9.58 4.57 0.71
C SER A 224 -9.05 3.14 0.59
N VAL A 225 -8.33 2.66 1.61
CA VAL A 225 -7.70 1.35 1.62
C VAL A 225 -8.60 0.33 2.34
N PRO A 226 -9.18 -0.66 1.63
CA PRO A 226 -10.14 -1.62 2.19
C PRO A 226 -9.72 -2.30 3.48
N VAL A 227 -8.47 -2.76 3.54
CA VAL A 227 -7.98 -3.50 4.71
C VAL A 227 -7.92 -2.61 5.96
N ILE A 228 -7.63 -1.33 5.79
CA ILE A 228 -7.54 -0.33 6.85
C ILE A 228 -8.96 0.09 7.27
N ALA A 229 -9.86 0.33 6.31
CA ALA A 229 -11.27 0.64 6.58
C ALA A 229 -11.94 -0.45 7.45
N GLN A 230 -11.74 -1.72 7.09
CA GLN A 230 -12.26 -2.87 7.85
C GLN A 230 -11.60 -3.03 9.23
N ALA A 231 -10.36 -2.54 9.41
CA ALA A 231 -9.74 -2.49 10.72
C ALA A 231 -10.36 -1.38 11.57
N ALA A 232 -10.52 -0.17 11.03
CA ALA A 232 -11.19 0.95 11.68
C ALA A 232 -12.62 0.60 12.10
N GLU A 233 -13.42 -0.01 11.22
CA GLU A 233 -14.79 -0.43 11.56
C GLU A 233 -14.83 -1.37 12.77
N ARG A 234 -13.90 -2.33 12.84
CA ARG A 234 -13.78 -3.25 13.98
C ARG A 234 -13.32 -2.53 15.26
N ILE A 235 -12.38 -1.59 15.14
CA ILE A 235 -11.88 -0.81 16.27
C ILE A 235 -12.99 0.10 16.82
N ILE A 236 -13.68 0.85 15.96
CA ILE A 236 -14.82 1.71 16.30
C ILE A 236 -15.90 0.90 17.02
N ALA A 237 -16.25 -0.28 16.48
CA ALA A 237 -17.24 -1.15 17.09
C ALA A 237 -16.81 -1.71 18.45
N ALA A 238 -15.54 -2.14 18.57
CA ALA A 238 -14.99 -2.65 19.83
C ALA A 238 -14.97 -1.59 20.93
N ASN A 239 -14.92 -0.31 20.58
CA ASN A 239 -14.95 0.83 21.50
C ASN A 239 -16.36 1.41 21.72
N GLY A 240 -17.41 0.77 21.19
CA GLY A 240 -18.81 1.16 21.45
C GLY A 240 -19.34 2.31 20.61
N TYR A 241 -18.64 2.72 19.54
CA TYR A 241 -19.01 3.87 18.70
C TYR A 241 -19.65 3.50 17.36
N ARG A 242 -19.96 2.21 17.12
CA ARG A 242 -20.54 1.73 15.84
C ARG A 242 -21.80 2.48 15.42
N GLU A 243 -22.68 2.81 16.36
CA GLU A 243 -23.94 3.48 16.05
C GLU A 243 -23.80 5.01 15.87
N GLN A 244 -22.63 5.58 16.18
CA GLN A 244 -22.38 7.02 16.13
C GLN A 244 -21.50 7.44 14.95
N ILE A 245 -20.73 6.52 14.38
CA ILE A 245 -19.74 6.79 13.34
C ILE A 245 -20.04 5.95 12.10
N ASP A 246 -20.40 6.62 11.01
CA ASP A 246 -20.56 6.00 9.71
C ASP A 246 -19.20 5.95 9.01
N ILE A 247 -18.67 4.74 8.75
CA ILE A 247 -17.41 4.53 8.03
C ILE A 247 -17.66 4.03 6.60
N PHE A 248 -16.99 4.66 5.63
CA PHE A 248 -17.11 4.32 4.21
C PHE A 248 -15.78 3.84 3.62
N GLU A 249 -15.79 2.62 3.07
CA GLU A 249 -14.67 2.02 2.33
C GLU A 249 -14.58 2.61 0.91
N LYS A 250 -14.18 3.88 0.80
CA LYS A 250 -13.96 4.60 -0.47
C LYS A 250 -13.18 5.90 -0.22
N PRO A 251 -12.48 6.46 -1.22
CA PRO A 251 -11.89 7.79 -1.10
C PRO A 251 -12.98 8.88 -0.96
N SER A 252 -12.61 10.04 -0.41
CA SER A 252 -13.51 11.19 -0.24
C SER A 252 -14.11 11.71 -1.56
N THR A 253 -13.40 11.54 -2.68
CA THR A 253 -13.89 11.83 -4.03
C THR A 253 -15.14 11.02 -4.42
N GLY A 254 -15.34 9.86 -3.79
CA GLY A 254 -16.51 9.00 -3.97
C GLY A 254 -17.68 9.29 -3.02
N LEU A 255 -17.54 10.27 -2.12
CA LEU A 255 -18.61 10.68 -1.19
C LEU A 255 -19.52 11.75 -1.80
N SER A 256 -20.78 11.73 -1.35
CA SER A 256 -21.80 12.67 -1.78
C SER A 256 -22.72 13.12 -0.64
N VAL A 257 -23.13 14.39 -0.68
CA VAL A 257 -24.13 14.96 0.22
C VAL A 257 -25.52 14.44 -0.18
N GLY A 258 -26.30 14.03 0.81
CA GLY A 258 -27.60 13.37 0.67
C GLY A 258 -27.53 11.84 0.61
N ARG A 259 -26.32 11.25 0.57
CA ARG A 259 -26.12 9.79 0.59
C ARG A 259 -25.25 9.36 1.76
N GLU A 260 -23.97 9.71 1.73
CA GLU A 260 -23.03 9.40 2.82
C GLU A 260 -23.01 10.50 3.88
N LEU A 261 -23.12 11.77 3.47
CA LEU A 261 -23.25 12.90 4.38
C LEU A 261 -24.69 13.40 4.37
N LYS A 262 -25.27 13.71 5.54
CA LYS A 262 -26.66 14.24 5.62
C LYS A 262 -26.74 15.66 5.06
N ALA A 263 -25.70 16.45 5.30
CA ALA A 263 -25.52 17.81 4.81
C ALA A 263 -24.04 18.05 4.45
N ARG A 264 -23.72 19.21 3.88
CA ARG A 264 -22.32 19.63 3.78
C ARG A 264 -21.73 19.76 5.18
N ALA A 265 -20.50 19.31 5.38
CA ALA A 265 -19.86 19.24 6.69
C ALA A 265 -19.59 20.64 7.25
N ASP A 266 -19.89 20.79 8.53
CA ASP A 266 -19.59 21.96 9.36
C ASP A 266 -18.16 21.90 9.92
N ILE A 267 -17.64 20.69 10.09
CA ILE A 267 -16.28 20.41 10.56
C ILE A 267 -15.65 19.36 9.62
N LEU A 268 -14.51 19.70 9.03
CA LEU A 268 -13.59 18.76 8.40
C LEU A 268 -12.48 18.41 9.39
N ILE A 269 -12.29 17.11 9.61
CA ILE A 269 -11.11 16.55 10.25
C ILE A 269 -10.37 15.77 9.17
N SER A 270 -9.07 15.96 9.03
CA SER A 270 -8.29 15.12 8.14
C SER A 270 -6.86 15.02 8.62
N GLU A 271 -6.38 13.79 8.74
CA GLU A 271 -4.96 13.53 8.94
C GLU A 271 -4.45 12.61 7.82
N ILE A 272 -4.17 13.26 6.69
CA ILE A 272 -3.47 12.70 5.54
C ILE A 272 -2.13 13.41 5.34
N LEU A 273 -1.60 14.01 6.42
CA LEU A 273 -0.31 14.69 6.39
C LEU A 273 0.77 13.64 6.69
N SER A 274 1.71 13.48 5.77
CA SER A 274 2.91 12.66 6.01
C SER A 274 4.04 13.52 6.56
N SER A 275 5.14 12.90 7.00
CA SER A 275 6.38 13.60 7.40
C SER A 275 6.85 14.66 6.40
N ASP A 276 6.64 14.42 5.10
CA ASP A 276 6.98 15.30 3.96
C ASP A 276 5.84 16.26 3.57
N LEU A 277 4.84 16.43 4.45
CA LEU A 277 3.68 17.32 4.34
C LEU A 277 2.67 17.01 3.21
N LEU A 278 3.12 16.73 1.99
CA LEU A 278 2.29 16.73 0.76
C LEU A 278 2.17 15.36 0.06
N ALA A 279 2.85 14.32 0.54
CA ALA A 279 3.00 13.06 -0.19
C ALA A 279 1.69 12.27 -0.44
N GLU A 280 0.58 12.61 0.21
CA GLU A 280 -0.69 11.87 0.16
C GLU A 280 -1.81 12.64 -0.57
N ASP A 281 -1.47 13.34 -1.67
CA ASP A 281 -2.44 14.11 -2.48
C ASP A 281 -3.24 15.15 -1.65
N VAL A 282 -2.64 15.64 -0.57
CA VAL A 282 -3.28 16.49 0.46
C VAL A 282 -4.05 17.64 -0.17
N LEU A 283 -3.40 18.44 -1.01
CA LEU A 283 -4.03 19.63 -1.59
C LEU A 283 -5.24 19.28 -2.46
N LYS A 284 -5.14 18.22 -3.25
CA LYS A 284 -6.22 17.78 -4.14
C LYS A 284 -7.42 17.30 -3.34
N THR A 285 -7.17 16.55 -2.26
CA THR A 285 -8.22 16.05 -1.37
C THR A 285 -8.95 17.20 -0.66
N PHE A 286 -8.22 18.20 -0.15
CA PHE A 286 -8.84 19.37 0.48
C PHE A 286 -9.58 20.25 -0.53
N GLU A 287 -9.02 20.50 -1.72
CA GLU A 287 -9.70 21.26 -2.79
C GLU A 287 -11.02 20.62 -3.21
N ASP A 288 -11.04 19.30 -3.36
CA ASP A 288 -12.25 18.52 -3.69
C ASP A 288 -13.29 18.57 -2.57
N ALA A 289 -12.86 18.41 -1.31
CA ALA A 289 -13.74 18.52 -0.15
C ALA A 289 -14.38 19.93 -0.07
N HIS A 290 -13.59 21.00 -0.19
CA HIS A 290 -14.09 22.38 -0.23
C HIS A 290 -15.12 22.61 -1.33
N ALA A 291 -14.89 22.07 -2.53
CA ALA A 291 -15.81 22.25 -3.64
C ALA A 291 -17.18 21.57 -3.40
N ARG A 292 -17.18 20.36 -2.83
CA ARG A 292 -18.37 19.49 -2.88
C ARG A 292 -18.95 19.10 -1.52
N LEU A 293 -18.11 18.95 -0.51
CA LEU A 293 -18.46 18.30 0.75
C LEU A 293 -18.57 19.27 1.93
N LEU A 294 -17.86 20.40 1.89
CA LEU A 294 -17.82 21.34 3.02
C LEU A 294 -18.80 22.50 2.85
N ARG A 295 -19.23 23.07 3.97
CA ARG A 295 -19.85 24.41 4.02
C ARG A 295 -18.79 25.48 3.76
N GLU A 296 -19.25 26.66 3.35
CA GLU A 296 -18.37 27.81 3.11
C GLU A 296 -17.63 28.28 4.37
N ASP A 297 -18.28 28.17 5.52
CA ASP A 297 -17.77 28.52 6.84
C ASP A 297 -17.32 27.31 7.67
N ALA A 298 -17.05 26.16 7.04
CA ALA A 298 -16.63 24.96 7.75
C ALA A 298 -15.34 25.20 8.58
N ILE A 299 -15.28 24.63 9.78
CA ILE A 299 -14.02 24.53 10.53
C ILE A 299 -13.20 23.42 9.87
N VAL A 300 -11.96 23.72 9.51
CA VAL A 300 -11.04 22.74 8.90
C VAL A 300 -9.91 22.45 9.87
N ILE A 301 -9.73 21.18 10.20
CA ILE A 301 -8.63 20.67 11.04
C ILE A 301 -7.81 19.69 10.20
N PRO A 302 -6.52 19.97 9.94
CA PRO A 302 -5.79 21.21 10.25
C PRO A 302 -6.17 22.40 9.38
N ARG A 303 -6.06 23.62 9.93
CA ARG A 303 -6.25 24.89 9.21
C ARG A 303 -5.10 25.18 8.26
N ALA A 304 -3.88 24.90 8.70
CA ALA A 304 -2.67 25.15 7.92
C ALA A 304 -1.56 24.20 8.34
N ALA A 305 -0.61 23.98 7.44
CA ALA A 305 0.56 23.15 7.71
C ALA A 305 1.78 23.76 7.02
N THR A 306 2.91 23.77 7.73
CA THR A 306 4.14 24.43 7.32
C THR A 306 5.31 23.44 7.43
N ALA A 307 6.04 23.27 6.34
CA ALA A 307 7.34 22.61 6.35
C ALA A 307 8.41 23.61 6.79
N MET A 308 9.07 23.29 7.90
CA MET A 308 10.18 24.03 8.47
C MET A 308 11.46 23.22 8.25
N GLY A 309 12.61 23.89 8.22
CA GLY A 309 13.89 23.18 8.11
C GLY A 309 15.07 23.98 8.62
N CYS A 310 16.21 23.30 8.72
CA CYS A 310 17.50 23.93 8.95
C CYS A 310 18.59 23.22 8.13
N LEU A 311 19.67 23.94 7.82
CA LEU A 311 20.84 23.36 7.18
C LEU A 311 21.58 22.47 8.17
N VAL A 312 22.05 21.30 7.72
CA VAL A 312 22.71 20.33 8.59
C VAL A 312 24.05 19.84 8.06
N ALA A 313 25.00 19.63 8.97
CA ALA A 313 26.23 18.88 8.74
C ALA A 313 26.24 17.61 9.60
N SER A 314 26.51 16.46 8.99
CA SER A 314 26.77 15.21 9.69
C SER A 314 27.44 14.21 8.76
N GLU A 315 28.51 13.59 9.23
CA GLU A 315 29.17 12.50 8.51
C GLU A 315 28.22 11.31 8.34
N THR A 316 27.43 10.99 9.35
CA THR A 316 26.45 9.90 9.28
C THR A 316 25.37 10.20 8.25
N LEU A 317 24.81 11.41 8.24
CA LEU A 317 23.83 11.78 7.21
C LEU A 317 24.45 11.75 5.81
N SER A 318 25.66 12.27 5.65
CA SER A 318 26.40 12.25 4.38
C SER A 318 26.59 10.82 3.86
N ASN A 319 27.01 9.88 4.72
CA ASN A 319 27.24 8.49 4.34
C ASN A 319 25.96 7.73 3.95
N HIS A 320 24.78 8.19 4.38
CA HIS A 320 23.49 7.64 3.94
C HIS A 320 22.99 8.31 2.64
N ALA A 321 23.37 9.56 2.41
CA ALA A 321 22.89 10.38 1.29
C ALA A 321 23.78 10.29 0.04
N HIS A 322 25.08 10.10 0.21
CA HIS A 322 26.09 10.24 -0.82
C HIS A 322 27.09 9.09 -0.82
N VAL A 323 27.60 8.78 -2.01
CA VAL A 323 28.78 7.93 -2.19
C VAL A 323 29.87 8.71 -2.92
N GLY A 324 31.11 8.51 -2.48
CA GLY A 324 32.32 9.05 -3.11
C GLY A 324 33.21 7.91 -3.62
N GLU A 325 34.45 7.85 -3.13
CA GLU A 325 35.36 6.75 -3.44
C GLU A 325 35.04 5.51 -2.58
N VAL A 326 34.86 4.36 -3.23
CA VAL A 326 34.64 3.07 -2.57
C VAL A 326 35.63 2.07 -3.12
N SER A 327 36.45 1.49 -2.25
CA SER A 327 37.47 0.49 -2.62
C SER A 327 38.43 0.96 -3.73
N GLY A 328 38.74 2.27 -3.78
CA GLY A 328 39.63 2.85 -4.79
C GLY A 328 38.96 3.21 -6.12
N PHE A 329 37.63 3.10 -6.21
CA PHE A 329 36.86 3.50 -7.40
C PHE A 329 35.98 4.71 -7.07
N ASP A 330 35.96 5.70 -7.96
CA ASP A 330 35.02 6.82 -7.88
C ASP A 330 33.62 6.34 -8.27
N MET A 331 32.71 6.33 -7.29
CA MET A 331 31.31 5.93 -7.45
C MET A 331 30.36 7.13 -7.45
N SER A 332 30.87 8.37 -7.44
CA SER A 332 30.09 9.60 -7.26
C SER A 332 28.95 9.77 -8.28
N GLN A 333 29.10 9.26 -9.51
CA GLN A 333 28.03 9.30 -10.51
C GLN A 333 26.76 8.54 -10.08
N PHE A 334 26.87 7.59 -9.15
CA PHE A 334 25.71 6.87 -8.62
C PHE A 334 24.78 7.77 -7.79
N ASN A 335 25.28 8.91 -7.27
CA ASN A 335 24.47 9.89 -6.54
C ASN A 335 23.31 10.45 -7.38
N ALA A 336 23.39 10.41 -8.72
CA ALA A 336 22.28 10.79 -9.59
C ALA A 336 21.01 9.93 -9.43
N LEU A 337 21.15 8.74 -8.83
CA LEU A 337 20.04 7.81 -8.52
C LEU A 337 19.65 7.84 -7.04
N ALA A 338 20.33 8.65 -6.22
CA ALA A 338 20.09 8.69 -4.79
C ALA A 338 18.67 9.24 -4.49
N PRO A 339 18.03 8.73 -3.42
CA PRO A 339 16.76 9.29 -2.97
C PRO A 339 16.95 10.74 -2.53
N LEU A 340 16.05 11.63 -3.00
CA LEU A 340 16.05 13.06 -2.62
C LEU A 340 15.66 13.30 -1.16
N ARG A 341 15.08 12.28 -0.51
CA ARG A 341 14.56 12.36 0.85
C ARG A 341 14.82 11.07 1.62
N LEU A 342 15.25 11.22 2.86
CA LEU A 342 15.53 10.11 3.77
C LEU A 342 14.83 10.39 5.11
N PRO A 343 13.98 9.47 5.61
CA PRO A 343 13.44 9.58 6.96
C PRO A 343 14.60 9.52 7.98
N VAL A 344 14.66 10.49 8.89
CA VAL A 344 15.69 10.53 9.93
C VAL A 344 15.27 9.59 11.06
N HIS A 345 16.07 8.56 11.32
CA HIS A 345 15.86 7.63 12.42
C HIS A 345 17.16 6.94 12.85
N GLY A 346 17.17 6.31 14.03
CA GLY A 346 18.29 5.51 14.49
C GLY A 346 19.57 6.34 14.63
N THR A 347 20.63 5.97 13.91
CA THR A 347 21.92 6.67 13.97
C THR A 347 21.93 8.03 13.24
N MET A 348 20.86 8.36 12.50
CA MET A 348 20.76 9.62 11.75
C MET A 348 20.36 10.83 12.62
N THR A 349 20.13 10.64 13.92
CA THR A 349 19.60 11.69 14.82
C THR A 349 20.66 12.65 15.35
N GLU A 350 21.95 12.41 15.09
CA GLU A 350 23.04 13.29 15.51
C GLU A 350 23.61 14.08 14.32
N TRP A 351 23.48 15.41 14.40
CA TRP A 351 23.93 16.35 13.38
C TRP A 351 24.10 17.76 13.95
N THR A 352 24.89 18.57 13.27
CA THR A 352 25.16 19.97 13.63
C THR A 352 24.24 20.89 12.84
N ARG A 353 23.52 21.78 13.55
CA ARG A 353 22.76 22.88 12.92
C ARG A 353 23.74 23.88 12.30
N LEU A 354 23.59 24.16 11.01
CA LEU A 354 24.36 25.18 10.29
C LEU A 354 23.57 26.47 10.08
N SER A 355 22.26 26.47 10.34
CA SER A 355 21.38 27.64 10.26
C SER A 355 20.35 27.63 11.38
N ASP A 356 19.71 28.78 11.59
CA ASP A 356 18.43 28.84 12.28
C ASP A 356 17.32 28.19 11.43
N ASP A 357 16.15 28.05 12.02
CA ASP A 357 14.95 27.53 11.37
C ASP A 357 14.49 28.47 10.26
N PHE A 358 14.10 27.90 9.13
CA PHE A 358 13.48 28.64 8.06
C PHE A 358 12.27 27.90 7.49
N GLU A 359 11.34 28.68 6.95
CA GLU A 359 10.16 28.14 6.29
C GLU A 359 10.52 27.66 4.87
N ILE A 360 10.26 26.39 4.60
CA ILE A 360 10.38 25.79 3.27
C ILE A 360 9.12 26.10 2.46
N ALA A 361 7.96 25.73 3.00
CA ALA A 361 6.66 25.92 2.38
C ALA A 361 5.56 26.00 3.45
N ALA A 362 4.55 26.85 3.23
CA ALA A 362 3.36 26.93 4.07
C ALA A 362 2.11 26.76 3.22
N VAL A 363 1.17 25.96 3.72
CA VAL A 363 -0.10 25.65 3.04
C VAL A 363 -1.25 26.03 3.96
N ASN A 364 -2.15 26.87 3.45
CA ASN A 364 -3.41 27.20 4.12
C ASN A 364 -4.53 26.27 3.63
N LEU A 365 -4.83 25.21 4.40
CA LEU A 365 -5.81 24.19 4.06
C LEU A 365 -7.27 24.68 4.18
N THR A 366 -7.50 25.87 4.74
CA THR A 366 -8.82 26.55 4.65
C THR A 366 -9.07 27.16 3.26
N ALA A 367 -8.04 27.30 2.42
CA ALA A 367 -8.18 27.85 1.08
C ALA A 367 -8.78 26.82 0.11
N ARG A 368 -9.59 27.30 -0.84
CA ARG A 368 -10.28 26.42 -1.82
C ARG A 368 -9.40 25.96 -2.98
N LYS A 369 -8.23 26.57 -3.16
CA LYS A 369 -7.28 26.30 -4.26
C LYS A 369 -5.86 26.65 -3.83
N HIS A 370 -4.90 25.88 -4.31
CA HIS A 370 -3.50 25.99 -3.92
C HIS A 370 -2.61 26.00 -5.16
N ALA A 371 -2.06 27.16 -5.55
CA ALA A 371 -1.07 27.17 -6.63
C ALA A 371 0.23 26.50 -6.18
N ALA A 372 1.00 25.94 -7.12
CA ALA A 372 2.41 25.64 -6.85
C ALA A 372 3.12 26.95 -6.49
N ALA A 373 4.07 26.88 -5.56
CA ALA A 373 4.78 28.05 -5.07
C ALA A 373 6.26 27.71 -4.94
N LEU A 374 7.10 28.61 -5.44
CA LEU A 374 8.55 28.47 -5.37
C LEU A 374 9.15 29.86 -5.16
N ARG A 375 10.07 29.97 -4.21
CA ARG A 375 10.69 31.25 -3.83
C ARG A 375 12.17 31.08 -3.59
N LYS A 376 12.92 32.11 -3.96
CA LYS A 376 14.33 32.25 -3.58
C LYS A 376 14.41 32.79 -2.16
N ILE A 377 15.18 32.12 -1.32
CA ILE A 377 15.55 32.57 0.03
C ILE A 377 17.07 32.64 0.15
N SER A 378 17.56 33.41 1.12
CA SER A 378 18.97 33.44 1.49
C SER A 378 19.06 33.02 2.95
N VAL A 379 19.64 31.85 3.22
CA VAL A 379 19.69 31.25 4.55
C VAL A 379 20.99 31.65 5.24
N PRO A 380 20.96 32.42 6.34
CA PRO A 380 22.16 32.78 7.08
C PRO A 380 22.84 31.53 7.67
N VAL A 381 24.15 31.44 7.50
CA VAL A 381 24.97 30.35 8.01
C VAL A 381 25.54 30.73 9.37
N GLN A 382 25.26 29.91 10.38
CA GLN A 382 25.64 30.13 11.78
C GLN A 382 26.93 29.39 12.17
N ALA A 383 27.30 28.33 11.45
CA ALA A 383 28.47 27.51 11.73
C ALA A 383 29.20 27.09 10.46
N ASN A 384 30.52 26.91 10.55
CA ASN A 384 31.31 26.32 9.46
C ASN A 384 30.99 24.83 9.32
N GLY A 385 30.93 24.32 8.09
CA GLY A 385 30.80 22.90 7.83
C GLY A 385 30.39 22.59 6.41
N THR A 386 30.17 21.31 6.14
CA THR A 386 29.67 20.82 4.85
C THR A 386 28.18 20.52 5.00
N ALA A 387 27.33 21.36 4.40
CA ALA A 387 25.89 21.17 4.38
C ALA A 387 25.53 20.00 3.48
N VAL A 388 25.01 18.92 4.07
CA VAL A 388 24.54 17.72 3.35
C VAL A 388 23.14 17.94 2.78
N GLY A 389 22.37 18.82 3.41
CA GLY A 389 21.00 19.08 3.03
C GLY A 389 20.23 19.86 4.10
N VAL A 390 18.92 19.68 4.08
CA VAL A 390 17.98 20.28 5.02
C VAL A 390 17.27 19.19 5.81
N VAL A 391 17.35 19.22 7.13
CA VAL A 391 16.44 18.41 7.96
C VAL A 391 15.14 19.19 8.09
N GLN A 392 14.06 18.59 7.59
CA GLN A 392 12.71 19.11 7.55
C GLN A 392 11.86 18.49 8.65
N TRP A 393 11.05 19.34 9.28
CA TRP A 393 9.97 18.95 10.18
C TRP A 393 8.71 19.78 9.85
N MET A 394 7.61 19.50 10.52
CA MET A 394 6.33 20.14 10.26
C MET A 394 5.84 20.93 11.48
N LYS A 395 5.12 22.00 11.18
CA LYS A 395 4.30 22.76 12.12
C LYS A 395 2.88 22.81 11.57
N VAL A 396 1.93 22.32 12.34
CA VAL A 396 0.53 22.13 11.94
C VAL A 396 -0.38 22.97 12.83
N ASP A 397 -1.02 23.98 12.26
CA ASP A 397 -2.08 24.77 12.91
C ASP A 397 -3.38 23.97 12.81
N LEU A 398 -3.77 23.34 13.92
CA LEU A 398 -4.96 22.47 13.95
C LEU A 398 -6.23 23.30 14.02
N ILE A 399 -6.28 24.22 14.98
CA ILE A 399 -7.33 25.21 15.17
C ILE A 399 -6.70 26.39 15.93
N GLU A 400 -7.33 27.57 15.91
CA GLU A 400 -6.82 28.75 16.62
C GLU A 400 -6.43 28.43 18.08
N GLY A 401 -5.16 28.65 18.40
CA GLY A 401 -4.58 28.38 19.73
C GLY A 401 -4.06 26.96 19.95
N VAL A 402 -4.21 26.05 18.98
CA VAL A 402 -3.74 24.66 19.07
C VAL A 402 -2.82 24.35 17.88
N VAL A 403 -1.54 24.20 18.17
CA VAL A 403 -0.50 23.88 17.19
C VAL A 403 0.18 22.59 17.60
N PHE A 404 0.43 21.73 16.62
CA PHE A 404 1.33 20.59 16.76
C PHE A 404 2.60 20.85 15.94
N ASP A 405 3.74 20.41 16.44
CA ASP A 405 5.00 20.37 15.70
C ASP A 405 5.84 19.17 16.14
N ASN A 406 6.66 18.68 15.23
CA ASN A 406 7.64 17.63 15.49
C ASN A 406 9.07 18.17 15.37
N HIS A 407 9.34 19.34 15.96
CA HIS A 407 10.67 19.95 15.91
C HIS A 407 11.76 18.99 16.44
N PRO A 408 12.92 18.88 15.76
CA PRO A 408 13.93 17.87 16.12
C PRO A 408 14.59 18.05 17.49
N ASP A 409 14.51 19.22 18.11
CA ASP A 409 15.13 19.43 19.42
C ASP A 409 14.36 18.74 20.56
N ASP A 410 13.03 18.60 20.44
CA ASP A 410 12.14 18.11 21.51
C ASP A 410 11.23 16.95 21.09
N TYR A 411 11.36 16.45 19.85
CA TYR A 411 10.54 15.37 19.31
C TYR A 411 11.40 14.26 18.68
N HIS A 412 11.62 13.19 19.44
CA HIS A 412 12.56 12.10 19.10
C HIS A 412 11.92 10.71 18.95
N GLU A 413 10.70 10.52 19.47
CA GLU A 413 10.09 9.18 19.60
C GLU A 413 8.75 9.02 18.87
N GLY A 414 8.25 10.07 18.20
CA GLY A 414 6.93 10.05 17.60
C GLY A 414 6.89 9.48 16.18
N GLY A 415 5.67 9.20 15.71
CA GLY A 415 5.44 8.52 14.42
C GLY A 415 5.73 9.38 13.18
N TRP A 416 5.69 10.71 13.31
CA TRP A 416 6.08 11.63 12.25
C TRP A 416 7.55 11.99 12.39
N LEU A 417 8.39 11.21 11.72
CA LEU A 417 9.83 11.45 11.67
C LEU A 417 10.15 12.76 10.94
N GLN A 418 11.28 13.36 11.28
CA GLN A 418 11.90 14.39 10.43
C GLN A 418 12.45 13.76 9.15
N VAL A 419 12.62 14.57 8.11
CA VAL A 419 13.06 14.11 6.79
C VAL A 419 14.29 14.90 6.39
N LEU A 420 15.38 14.20 6.07
CA LEU A 420 16.53 14.83 5.42
C LEU A 420 16.22 14.96 3.93
N HIS A 421 16.14 16.19 3.45
CA HIS A 421 16.21 16.49 2.02
C HIS A 421 17.65 16.71 1.62
N THR A 422 18.15 15.83 0.76
CA THR A 422 19.56 15.80 0.37
C THR A 422 19.81 16.85 -0.70
N PHE A 423 20.98 17.49 -0.65
CA PHE A 423 21.46 18.27 -1.79
C PHE A 423 21.96 17.33 -2.88
N PRO A 424 22.05 17.77 -4.15
CA PRO A 424 22.66 16.96 -5.20
C PRO A 424 24.12 16.62 -4.87
N GLU A 425 24.84 17.59 -4.28
CA GLU A 425 26.19 17.46 -3.77
C GLU A 425 26.30 18.24 -2.44
N PRO A 426 27.14 17.79 -1.49
CA PRO A 426 27.40 18.53 -0.26
C PRO A 426 27.99 19.93 -0.54
N VAL A 427 27.55 20.94 0.22
CA VAL A 427 27.94 22.34 0.01
C VAL A 427 28.77 22.85 1.20
N GLU A 428 30.00 23.29 0.93
CA GLU A 428 30.83 23.97 1.95
C GLU A 428 30.24 25.33 2.32
N VAL A 429 30.01 25.56 3.61
CA VAL A 429 29.46 26.81 4.14
C VAL A 429 30.31 27.39 5.26
N ARG A 430 30.29 28.71 5.41
CA ARG A 430 31.07 29.45 6.43
C ARG A 430 30.16 30.30 7.29
N ALA A 431 30.40 30.31 8.60
CA ALA A 431 29.67 31.16 9.53
C ALA A 431 29.75 32.63 9.10
N GLY A 432 28.61 33.33 9.12
CA GLY A 432 28.47 34.72 8.68
C GLY A 432 28.25 34.91 7.18
N THR A 433 28.25 33.85 6.37
CA THR A 433 27.77 33.91 4.97
C THR A 433 26.29 33.55 4.88
N ALA A 434 25.72 33.55 3.67
CA ALA A 434 24.39 33.02 3.42
C ALA A 434 24.43 32.01 2.26
N LEU A 435 23.59 30.98 2.35
CA LEU A 435 23.36 30.03 1.27
C LEU A 435 22.05 30.40 0.58
N ASP A 436 22.13 30.78 -0.69
CA ASP A 436 20.94 31.03 -1.49
C ASP A 436 20.29 29.69 -1.87
N MET A 437 18.97 29.62 -1.66
CA MET A 437 18.19 28.42 -1.92
C MET A 437 16.89 28.74 -2.65
N LEU A 438 16.41 27.78 -3.43
CA LEU A 438 15.08 27.77 -4.00
C LEU A 438 14.23 26.79 -3.20
N VAL A 439 13.18 27.29 -2.53
CA VAL A 439 12.30 26.48 -1.66
C VAL A 439 10.83 26.63 -2.06
N GLY A 440 10.02 25.60 -1.81
CA GLY A 440 8.58 25.63 -2.05
C GLY A 440 7.97 24.25 -2.28
N HIS A 441 6.96 24.15 -3.15
CA HIS A 441 6.31 22.90 -3.54
C HIS A 441 5.70 22.96 -4.94
N ASP A 442 5.58 21.80 -5.59
CA ASP A 442 4.90 21.64 -6.89
C ASP A 442 3.43 21.21 -6.78
N ARG A 443 2.91 21.19 -5.54
CA ARG A 443 1.60 20.69 -5.07
C ARG A 443 1.61 19.24 -4.59
N THR A 444 2.61 18.46 -4.96
CA THR A 444 2.73 17.04 -4.59
C THR A 444 3.97 16.75 -3.74
N SER A 445 5.04 17.51 -3.95
CA SER A 445 6.32 17.35 -3.27
C SER A 445 6.89 18.70 -2.85
N LEU A 446 7.63 18.70 -1.74
CA LEU A 446 8.46 19.82 -1.35
C LEU A 446 9.68 19.92 -2.28
N LEU A 447 10.07 21.15 -2.58
CA LEU A 447 11.23 21.49 -3.38
C LEU A 447 12.17 22.31 -2.51
N MET A 448 13.43 21.88 -2.40
CA MET A 448 14.49 22.66 -1.77
C MET A 448 15.82 22.32 -2.40
N THR A 449 16.47 23.31 -3.02
CA THR A 449 17.78 23.14 -3.64
C THR A 449 18.64 24.37 -3.41
N PRO A 450 19.96 24.21 -3.17
CA PRO A 450 20.88 25.33 -3.24
C PRO A 450 20.92 25.85 -4.68
N ILE A 451 21.21 27.15 -4.82
CA ILE A 451 21.41 27.82 -6.11
C ILE A 451 22.74 28.56 -6.09
N ALA A 452 23.44 28.54 -7.23
CA ALA A 452 24.76 29.12 -7.40
C ALA A 452 24.74 30.66 -7.47
#